data_AF-A0A543CSN9-F1
#
_entry.id   AF-A0A543CSN9-F1
#
_cell.length_a   1.000
_cell.length_b   1.000
_cell.length_c   1.000
_cell.angle_alpha   90.00
_cell.angle_beta   90.00
_cell.angle_gamma   90.00
#
_symmetry.space_group_name_H-M   'P 1'
#
loop_
_entity.id
_entity.type
_entity.pdbx_description
1 polymer ?
#
loop_
_entity_poly.entity_id
_entity_poly.type
_entity_poly.pdbx_seq_one_letter_code
_entity_poly.pdbx_strand_id
1 'polypeptide(L)' 'MGGQDGFGPVPVGDDGAPFQADWEAKVFALSRALRRNGAFNLDEMRDAIERIPPEDYLAASYYERWLIAMEMILAEKGLA' A
#
# COMPACT_ATOMS: atom_id res chain seq x y z
N MET A 1 4.95 -0.62 -14.15
CA MET A 1 6.32 -1.18 -14.07
C MET A 1 6.65 -2.15 -15.21
N GLY A 2 5.72 -2.90 -15.82
CA GLY A 2 6.06 -3.89 -16.86
C GLY A 2 6.79 -3.30 -18.07
N GLY A 3 7.94 -3.88 -18.43
CA GLY A 3 8.75 -3.47 -19.58
C GLY A 3 9.59 -2.19 -19.39
N GLN A 4 9.67 -1.65 -18.17
CA GLN A 4 10.49 -0.47 -17.88
C GLN A 4 11.92 -0.85 -17.48
N ASP A 5 12.89 -0.09 -17.97
CA ASP A 5 14.32 -0.22 -17.65
C ASP A 5 14.75 0.72 -16.51
N GLY A 6 15.96 0.52 -15.98
CA GLY A 6 16.60 1.48 -15.06
C GLY A 6 16.47 1.21 -13.56
N PHE A 7 15.79 0.14 -13.14
CA PHE A 7 15.61 -0.22 -11.72
C PHE A 7 16.79 -0.98 -11.09
N GLY A 8 17.77 -1.39 -11.88
CA GLY A 8 18.89 -2.21 -11.40
C GLY A 8 18.51 -3.67 -11.13
N PRO A 9 19.41 -4.46 -10.54
CA PRO A 9 19.17 -5.86 -10.23
C PRO A 9 18.19 -6.02 -9.07
N VAL A 10 17.40 -7.09 -9.08
CA VAL A 10 16.54 -7.47 -7.94
C VAL A 10 17.42 -7.95 -6.78
N PRO A 11 17.34 -7.32 -5.59
CA PRO A 11 18.02 -7.83 -4.41
C PRO A 11 17.49 -9.22 -4.04
N VAL A 12 18.39 -10.19 -3.87
CA VAL A 12 18.04 -11.57 -3.48
C VAL A 12 18.66 -11.79 -2.10
N GLY A 13 17.83 -11.77 -1.05
CA GLY A 13 18.22 -11.95 0.35
C GLY A 13 17.08 -12.53 1.16
N ASP A 14 17.38 -13.10 2.34
CA ASP A 14 16.37 -13.73 3.21
C ASP A 14 15.52 -12.65 3.88
N ASP A 15 14.39 -12.34 3.26
CA ASP A 15 13.37 -11.39 3.69
C ASP A 15 12.35 -12.04 4.63
N GLY A 16 12.65 -13.21 5.21
CA GLY A 16 11.73 -14.17 5.80
C GLY A 16 10.77 -13.66 6.89
N ALA A 17 10.89 -12.40 7.33
CA ALA A 17 9.88 -11.72 8.12
C ALA A 17 8.85 -11.01 7.22
N PRO A 18 7.54 -11.34 7.31
CA PRO A 18 6.48 -10.69 6.52
C PRO A 18 6.30 -9.19 6.80
N PHE A 19 6.94 -8.69 7.86
CA PHE A 19 6.98 -7.30 8.28
C PHE A 19 8.38 -6.96 8.77
N GLN A 20 8.93 -5.85 8.29
CA GLN A 20 10.23 -5.30 8.67
C GLN A 20 10.13 -4.33 9.86
N ALA A 21 8.90 -3.87 10.19
CA ALA A 21 8.62 -3.06 11.36
C ALA A 21 7.20 -3.31 11.91
N ASP A 22 7.00 -3.09 13.21
CA ASP A 22 5.72 -3.33 13.90
C ASP A 22 4.53 -2.58 13.28
N TRP A 23 4.78 -1.39 12.73
CA TRP A 23 3.71 -0.56 12.14
C TRP A 23 3.15 -1.18 10.86
N GLU A 24 3.95 -1.94 10.12
CA GLU A 24 3.52 -2.59 8.88
C GLU A 24 2.43 -3.63 9.16
N ALA A 25 2.60 -4.40 10.24
CA ALA A 25 1.60 -5.35 10.71
C ALA A 25 0.28 -4.65 11.11
N LYS A 26 0.37 -3.44 11.68
CA LYS A 26 -0.81 -2.63 12.02
C LYS A 26 -1.53 -2.14 10.77
N VAL A 27 -0.81 -1.63 9.77
CA VAL A 27 -1.40 -1.21 8.49
C VAL A 27 -2.10 -2.38 7.80
N PHE A 28 -1.46 -3.54 7.75
CA PHE A 28 -2.08 -4.76 7.23
C PHE A 28 -3.37 -5.13 7.98
N ALA A 29 -3.34 -5.12 9.31
CA ALA A 29 -4.50 -5.43 10.15
C ALA A 29 -5.64 -4.43 9.93
N LEU A 30 -5.33 -3.13 9.83
CA LEU A 30 -6.31 -2.07 9.55
C LEU A 30 -6.95 -2.25 8.17
N SER A 31 -6.16 -2.50 7.12
CA SER A 31 -6.68 -2.77 5.78
C SER A 31 -7.66 -3.95 5.79
N ARG A 32 -7.32 -5.05 6.48
CA ARG A 32 -8.23 -6.20 6.63
C ARG A 32 -9.51 -5.84 7.38
N ALA A 33 -9.40 -5.08 8.47
CA ALA A 33 -10.55 -4.69 9.28
C ALA A 33 -11.50 -3.79 8.49
N LEU A 34 -10.98 -2.74 7.84
CA LEU A 34 -11.77 -1.79 7.05
C LEU A 34 -12.48 -2.48 5.87
N ARG A 35 -11.76 -3.34 5.13
CA ARG A 35 -12.35 -4.13 4.05
C ARG A 35 -13.46 -5.05 4.54
N ARG A 36 -13.24 -5.75 5.67
CA ARG A 36 -14.26 -6.64 6.25
C ARG A 36 -15.51 -5.88 6.69
N ASN A 37 -15.37 -4.62 7.11
CA ASN A 37 -16.47 -3.75 7.49
C ASN A 37 -17.09 -3.00 6.29
N GLY A 38 -16.64 -3.26 5.06
CA GLY A 38 -17.21 -2.65 3.85
C GLY A 38 -16.81 -1.19 3.62
N ALA A 39 -15.79 -0.67 4.34
CA ALA A 39 -15.30 0.68 4.10
C ALA A 39 -14.76 0.83 2.66
N PHE A 40 -14.12 -0.21 2.13
CA PHE A 40 -13.72 -0.31 0.72
C PHE A 40 -13.49 -1.77 0.29
N ASN A 41 -13.46 -2.00 -1.02
CA ASN A 41 -13.14 -3.29 -1.62
C ASN A 41 -11.68 -3.33 -2.15
N LEU A 42 -11.27 -4.47 -2.73
CA LEU A 42 -9.89 -4.64 -3.21
C LEU A 42 -9.58 -3.78 -4.44
N ASP A 43 -10.55 -3.55 -5.30
CA ASP A 43 -10.36 -2.79 -6.53
C ASP A 43 -10.22 -1.29 -6.22
N GLU A 44 -11.01 -0.76 -5.28
CA GLU A 44 -10.85 0.60 -4.75
C GLU A 44 -9.47 0.80 -4.11
N MET A 45 -8.97 -0.20 -3.39
CA MET A 45 -7.61 -0.16 -2.81
C MET A 45 -6.52 -0.10 -3.89
N ARG A 46 -6.64 -0.92 -4.94
CA ARG A 46 -5.68 -0.94 -6.05
C ARG A 46 -5.68 0.39 -6.80
N ASP A 47 -6.86 0.87 -7.14
CA ASP A 47 -7.05 2.16 -7.79
C ASP A 47 -6.46 3.31 -6.96
N ALA A 48 -6.71 3.35 -5.65
CA ALA A 48 -6.14 4.39 -4.79
C ALA A 48 -4.60 4.33 -4.72
N ILE A 49 -4.00 3.14 -4.71
CA ILE A 49 -2.54 2.99 -4.79
C ILE A 49 -2.01 3.47 -6.15
N GLU A 50 -2.73 3.21 -7.24
CA GLU A 50 -2.37 3.62 -8.61
C GLU A 50 -2.50 5.15 -8.82
N ARG A 51 -3.32 5.82 -8.00
CA ARG A 51 -3.50 7.28 -7.99
C ARG A 51 -2.44 8.05 -7.21
N ILE A 52 -1.58 7.37 -6.43
CA ILE A 52 -0.47 8.02 -5.71
C ILE A 52 0.46 8.70 -6.73
N PRO A 53 0.90 9.96 -6.50
CA PRO A 53 1.83 10.64 -7.39
C PRO A 53 3.06 9.75 -7.69
N PRO A 54 3.54 9.67 -8.94
CA PRO A 54 4.58 8.71 -9.31
C PRO A 54 5.86 8.78 -8.48
N GLU A 55 6.30 9.99 -8.11
CA GLU A 55 7.43 10.23 -7.22
C GLU A 55 7.22 9.63 -5.83
N ASP A 56 6.05 9.87 -5.23
CA ASP A 56 5.68 9.35 -3.91
C ASP A 56 5.49 7.83 -3.96
N TYR A 57 4.91 7.30 -5.03
CA TYR A 57 4.75 5.86 -5.21
C TYR A 57 6.11 5.16 -5.19
N LEU A 58 7.08 5.66 -5.95
CA LEU A 58 8.41 5.07 -6.04
C LEU A 58 9.22 5.25 -4.76
N ALA A 59 9.03 6.36 -4.04
CA ALA A 59 9.70 6.63 -2.77
C ALA A 59 9.11 5.84 -1.59
N ALA A 60 7.81 5.58 -1.60
CA ALA A 60 7.12 4.88 -0.53
C ALA A 60 7.44 3.37 -0.51
N SER A 61 7.63 2.85 0.70
CA SER A 61 7.68 1.42 0.99
C SER A 61 6.32 0.75 0.73
N TYR A 62 6.31 -0.59 0.73
CA TYR A 62 5.12 -1.37 0.39
C TYR A 62 3.90 -1.04 1.26
N TYR A 63 4.08 -1.00 2.58
CA TYR A 63 2.98 -0.71 3.50
C TYR A 63 2.70 0.80 3.66
N GLU A 64 3.61 1.69 3.29
CA GLU A 64 3.31 3.12 3.18
C GLU A 64 2.31 3.39 2.05
N ARG A 65 2.47 2.74 0.89
CA ARG A 65 1.48 2.83 -0.20
C ARG A 65 0.09 2.39 0.25
N TRP A 66 0.02 1.37 1.09
CA TRP A 66 -1.25 0.92 1.66
C TRP A 66 -1.86 1.95 2.60
N LEU A 67 -1.04 2.55 3.48
CA LEU A 67 -1.50 3.58 4.40
C LEU A 67 -2.04 4.80 3.64
N ILE A 68 -1.28 5.33 2.68
CA ILE A 68 -1.68 6.48 1.84
C ILE A 68 -3.01 6.20 1.14
N ALA A 69 -3.14 5.03 0.49
CA ALA A 69 -4.36 4.66 -0.21
C ALA A 69 -5.57 4.53 0.73
N MET A 70 -5.37 3.99 1.94
CA MET A 70 -6.42 3.92 2.95
C MET A 70 -6.86 5.30 3.41
N GLU A 71 -5.92 6.21 3.70
CA GLU A 71 -6.21 7.58 4.10
C GLU A 71 -7.00 8.32 3.01
N MET A 72 -6.60 8.18 1.74
CA MET A 72 -7.33 8.74 0.60
C MET A 72 -8.76 8.23 0.53
N ILE A 73 -8.97 6.90 0.55
CA ILE A 73 -10.32 6.32 0.41
C ILE A 73 -11.22 6.72 1.58
N LEU A 74 -10.68 6.72 2.81
CA LEU A 74 -11.47 7.09 3.99
C LEU A 74 -11.88 8.56 3.94
N ALA A 75 -10.99 9.46 3.52
CA ALA A 75 -11.31 10.87 3.33
C ALA A 75 -12.35 11.07 2.22
N GLU A 76 -12.18 10.41 1.07
CA GLU A 76 -13.12 10.46 -0.07
C GLU A 76 -14.53 10.01 0.31
N LYS A 77 -14.64 9.06 1.26
CA LYS A 77 -15.91 8.53 1.76
C LYS A 77 -16.44 9.25 3.01
N GLY A 78 -15.72 10.25 3.53
CA GLY A 78 -16.10 10.98 4.75
C GLY A 78 -16.10 10.10 6.01
N LEU A 79 -15.24 9.09 6.06
CA LEU A 79 -15.07 8.19 7.20
C LEU A 79 -13.92 8.60 8.14
N ALA A 80 -13.13 9.60 7.74
CA ALA A 80 -12.04 10.22 8.49
C ALA A 80 -11.95 11.71 8.15
#